data_AF-A0A743PD09-F1
#
_entry.id   AF-A0A743PD09-F1
#
_cell.length_a   1.000
_cell.length_b   1.000
_cell.length_c   1.000
_cell.angle_alpha   90.00
_cell.angle_beta   90.00
_cell.angle_gamma   90.00
#
_symmetry.space_group_name_H-M   'P 1'
#
loop_
_entity.id
_entity.type
_entity.pdbx_description
1 polymer ?
#
loop_
_entity_poly.entity_id
_entity_poly.type
_entity_poly.pdbx_seq_one_letter_code
_entity_poly.pdbx_strand_id
1 'polypeptide(L)'
;MKEQQVLFGISPFNSRFSDVYLENMLDWGFDNYDKVDVLHPHEEARYLLMGCGDNENKAKKKSRKEFYRAERIIHNYISKTGCTLSSGKILRFSDFYGNIAYQYFLEKVRKDYSDNSDFYTLCTEQSEKAIIKRKISTENQSMINKKEIEIATEYILRELPFLIAPSVLLATDRNIHISYYCTWPVADYLYQDNLSLSPHSYTKIVIKDHVA
;
A
#
# COMPACT_ATOMS: atom_id res chain seq x y z
N MET A 1 -22.76 -13.81 -10.42
CA MET A 1 -23.25 -12.60 -9.75
C MET A 1 -22.05 -11.93 -9.08
N LYS A 2 -21.98 -10.59 -9.09
CA LYS A 2 -20.84 -9.87 -8.51
C LYS A 2 -20.74 -10.23 -7.02
N GLU A 3 -19.64 -10.88 -6.66
CA GLU A 3 -19.16 -11.05 -5.29
C GLU A 3 -17.72 -10.52 -5.22
N GLN A 4 -17.53 -9.34 -5.82
CA GLN A 4 -16.22 -8.75 -6.01
C GLN A 4 -16.00 -7.67 -4.96
N GLN A 5 -14.83 -7.73 -4.34
CA GLN A 5 -14.38 -6.75 -3.39
C GLN A 5 -13.25 -5.94 -4.00
N VAL A 6 -13.31 -4.61 -3.87
CA VAL A 6 -12.16 -3.76 -4.17
C VAL A 6 -11.41 -3.42 -2.89
N LEU A 7 -10.08 -3.56 -2.94
CA LEU A 7 -9.17 -3.07 -1.92
C LEU A 7 -8.37 -1.90 -2.50
N PHE A 8 -8.64 -0.69 -2.01
CA PHE A 8 -7.87 0.49 -2.39
C PHE A 8 -6.61 0.61 -1.53
N GLY A 9 -5.44 0.61 -2.15
CA GLY A 9 -4.18 0.95 -1.49
C GLY A 9 -3.94 2.45 -1.52
N ILE A 10 -3.83 3.09 -0.35
CA ILE A 10 -3.44 4.51 -0.26
C ILE A 10 -1.94 4.59 0.03
N SER A 11 -1.18 5.09 -0.95
CA SER A 11 0.23 5.37 -0.76
C SER A 11 0.42 6.67 0.03
N PRO A 12 1.21 6.66 1.11
CA PRO A 12 1.41 7.82 1.97
C PRO A 12 2.33 8.83 1.29
N PHE A 13 2.15 10.12 1.60
CA PHE A 13 2.96 11.23 1.05
C PHE A 13 2.91 11.39 -0.47
N ASN A 14 1.99 10.71 -1.14
CA ASN A 14 1.76 10.85 -2.57
C ASN A 14 0.69 11.93 -2.80
N SER A 15 1.06 13.00 -3.50
CA SER A 15 0.19 14.14 -3.78
C SER A 15 -1.05 13.77 -4.60
N ARG A 16 -1.07 12.59 -5.22
CA ARG A 16 -2.23 12.08 -5.94
C ARG A 16 -3.46 11.89 -5.04
N PHE A 17 -3.26 11.44 -3.80
CA PHE A 17 -4.35 11.17 -2.85
C PHE A 17 -4.85 12.45 -2.14
N SER A 18 -5.28 13.42 -2.96
CA SER A 18 -6.01 14.61 -2.50
C SER A 18 -7.42 14.23 -2.01
N ASP A 19 -8.08 15.17 -1.34
CA ASP A 19 -9.43 14.96 -0.81
C ASP A 19 -10.41 14.59 -1.93
N VAL A 20 -10.44 15.35 -3.02
CA VAL A 20 -11.25 15.07 -4.21
C VAL A 20 -10.91 13.72 -4.83
N TYR A 21 -9.63 13.36 -4.90
CA TYR A 21 -9.22 12.08 -5.46
C TYR A 21 -9.73 10.89 -4.63
N LEU A 22 -9.67 11.00 -3.30
CA LEU A 22 -10.17 9.97 -2.39
C LEU A 22 -11.69 9.83 -2.50
N GLU A 23 -12.43 10.93 -2.63
CA GLU A 23 -13.88 10.90 -2.84
C GLU A 23 -14.23 10.22 -4.18
N ASN A 24 -13.61 10.63 -5.30
CA ASN A 24 -13.82 10.01 -6.61
C ASN A 24 -13.46 8.51 -6.63
N MET A 25 -12.41 8.13 -5.90
CA MET A 25 -11.99 6.73 -5.75
C MET A 25 -13.07 5.91 -5.04
N LEU A 26 -13.65 6.45 -3.96
CA LEU A 26 -14.72 5.81 -3.22
C LEU A 26 -16.02 5.74 -4.03
N ASP A 27 -16.41 6.82 -4.71
CA ASP A 27 -17.58 6.84 -5.61
C ASP A 27 -17.47 5.70 -6.63
N TRP A 28 -16.34 5.62 -7.34
CA TRP A 28 -16.13 4.53 -8.30
C TRP A 28 -16.16 3.15 -7.63
N GLY A 29 -15.59 3.00 -6.44
CA GLY A 29 -15.61 1.75 -5.70
C GLY A 29 -17.03 1.28 -5.38
N PHE A 30 -17.82 2.15 -4.76
CA PHE A 30 -19.20 1.84 -4.34
C PHE A 30 -20.16 1.67 -5.53
N ASP A 31 -19.90 2.31 -6.66
CA ASP A 31 -20.69 2.13 -7.89
C ASP A 31 -20.40 0.80 -8.61
N ASN A 32 -19.21 0.21 -8.40
CA ASN A 32 -18.73 -0.91 -9.23
C ASN A 32 -18.59 -2.24 -8.49
N TYR A 33 -18.45 -2.23 -7.16
CA TYR A 33 -18.14 -3.39 -6.33
C TYR A 33 -19.15 -3.58 -5.19
N ASP A 34 -19.34 -4.83 -4.76
CA ASP A 34 -20.27 -5.15 -3.67
C ASP A 34 -19.68 -4.81 -2.30
N LYS A 35 -18.34 -4.88 -2.20
CA LYS A 35 -17.57 -4.61 -1.00
C LYS A 35 -16.41 -3.69 -1.36
N VAL A 36 -16.22 -2.67 -0.53
CA VAL A 36 -15.13 -1.71 -0.66
C VAL A 36 -14.37 -1.72 0.65
N ASP A 37 -13.05 -1.88 0.57
CA ASP A 37 -12.13 -1.68 1.69
C ASP A 37 -10.99 -0.77 1.28
N VAL A 38 -10.40 -0.12 2.28
CA VAL A 38 -9.25 0.78 2.12
C VAL A 38 -8.13 0.31 3.01
N LEU A 39 -6.95 0.16 2.44
CA LEU A 39 -5.71 -0.15 3.15
C LEU A 39 -4.79 1.07 3.15
N HIS A 40 -4.30 1.42 4.34
CA HIS A 40 -3.30 2.47 4.50
C HIS A 40 -2.19 1.99 5.44
N PRO A 41 -0.91 2.27 5.16
CA PRO A 41 0.22 1.80 5.96
C PRO A 41 0.35 2.41 7.37
N HIS A 42 -0.57 3.26 7.84
CA HIS A 42 -0.46 3.97 9.13
C HIS A 42 0.98 4.39 9.53
N GLU A 43 1.61 3.73 10.50
CA GLU A 43 2.97 4.03 10.97
C GLU A 43 4.06 3.38 10.11
N GLU A 44 3.77 2.38 9.28
CA GLU A 44 4.73 1.73 8.38
C GLU A 44 5.26 2.70 7.31
N ALA A 45 4.49 3.74 7.01
CA ALA A 45 4.96 4.85 6.19
C ALA A 45 6.23 5.54 6.75
N ARG A 46 6.59 5.30 8.03
CA ARG A 46 7.80 5.86 8.66
C ARG A 46 9.08 5.41 7.95
N TYR A 47 9.10 4.21 7.39
CA TYR A 47 10.27 3.64 6.72
C TYR A 47 10.69 4.52 5.54
N LEU A 48 9.73 5.02 4.76
CA LEU A 48 9.99 5.97 3.67
C LEU A 48 10.57 7.30 4.19
N LEU A 49 10.06 7.81 5.31
CA LEU A 49 10.55 9.06 5.91
C LEU A 49 11.93 8.92 6.54
N MET A 50 12.22 7.78 7.16
CA MET A 50 13.54 7.47 7.69
C MET A 50 14.56 7.34 6.55
N GLY A 51 14.18 6.76 5.41
CA GLY A 51 14.98 6.81 4.18
C GLY A 51 15.18 8.24 3.62
N CYS A 52 14.34 9.20 4.01
CA CYS A 52 14.54 10.62 3.70
C CYS A 52 15.39 11.38 4.75
N GLY A 53 15.88 10.69 5.79
CA GLY A 53 16.70 11.27 6.86
C GLY A 53 15.93 11.77 8.08
N ASP A 54 14.62 11.52 8.20
CA ASP A 54 13.89 11.81 9.44
C ASP A 54 14.27 10.78 10.53
N ASN A 55 14.47 11.25 11.76
CA ASN A 55 14.56 10.33 12.90
C ASN A 55 13.22 9.60 13.12
N GLU A 56 13.28 8.43 13.76
CA GLU A 56 12.13 7.53 13.90
C GLU A 56 10.91 8.19 14.57
N ASN A 57 11.11 8.96 15.64
CA ASN A 57 10.02 9.61 16.36
C ASN A 57 9.28 10.64 15.48
N LYS A 58 10.06 11.45 14.74
CA LYS A 58 9.52 12.41 13.78
C LYS A 58 8.82 11.71 12.61
N ALA A 59 9.40 10.63 12.12
CA ALA A 59 8.84 9.81 11.05
C ALA A 59 7.48 9.24 11.46
N LYS A 60 7.39 8.56 12.62
CA LYS A 60 6.13 8.04 13.18
C LYS A 60 5.06 9.12 13.31
N LYS A 61 5.42 10.30 13.86
CA LYS A 61 4.47 11.41 14.02
C LYS A 61 3.91 11.89 12.68
N LYS A 62 4.74 12.02 11.65
CA LYS A 62 4.31 12.41 10.30
C LYS A 62 3.45 11.33 9.64
N SER A 63 3.84 10.06 9.76
CA SER A 63 3.07 8.93 9.23
C SER A 63 1.66 8.84 9.82
N ARG A 64 1.52 8.99 11.14
CA ARG A 64 0.21 9.09 11.81
C ARG A 64 -0.60 10.27 11.29
N LYS A 65 0.03 11.44 11.15
CA LYS A 65 -0.67 12.65 10.65
C LYS A 65 -1.26 12.43 9.26
N GLU A 66 -0.51 11.81 8.35
CA GLU A 66 -1.02 11.49 7.01
C GLU A 66 -2.15 10.48 7.04
N PHE A 67 -2.03 9.42 7.84
CA PHE A 67 -3.11 8.46 8.01
C PHE A 67 -4.40 9.14 8.51
N TYR A 68 -4.32 9.94 9.57
CA TYR A 68 -5.50 10.63 10.12
C TYR A 68 -6.08 11.69 9.18
N ARG A 69 -5.28 12.22 8.25
CA ARG A 69 -5.81 13.05 7.16
C ARG A 69 -6.72 12.22 6.25
N ALA A 70 -6.22 11.09 5.74
CA ALA A 70 -6.99 10.18 4.89
C ALA A 70 -8.23 9.63 5.63
N GLU A 71 -8.07 9.22 6.88
CA GLU A 71 -9.17 8.71 7.73
C GLU A 71 -10.29 9.72 7.90
N ARG A 72 -9.95 10.99 8.17
CA ARG A 72 -10.96 12.05 8.27
C ARG A 72 -11.73 12.26 6.97
N ILE A 73 -11.06 12.25 5.83
CA ILE A 73 -11.69 12.45 4.52
C ILE A 73 -12.67 11.30 4.22
N ILE A 74 -12.20 10.06 4.38
CA ILE A 74 -12.99 8.85 4.14
C ILE A 74 -14.19 8.78 5.11
N HIS A 75 -13.98 9.13 6.38
CA HIS A 75 -15.07 9.19 7.35
C HIS A 75 -16.12 10.26 6.99
N ASN A 76 -15.69 11.46 6.59
CA ASN A 76 -16.61 12.52 6.14
C ASN A 76 -17.41 12.08 4.91
N TYR A 77 -16.76 11.42 3.95
CA TYR A 77 -17.43 10.85 2.78
C TYR A 77 -18.50 9.83 3.19
N ILE A 78 -18.13 8.84 4.01
CA ILE A 78 -19.04 7.79 4.51
C ILE A 78 -20.23 8.41 5.26
N SER A 79 -19.98 9.40 6.10
CA SER A 79 -21.05 10.10 6.83
C SER A 79 -22.00 10.87 5.92
N LYS A 80 -21.51 11.36 4.77
CA LYS A 80 -22.29 12.12 3.79
C LYS A 80 -23.12 11.21 2.88
N THR A 81 -22.57 10.08 2.46
CA THR A 81 -23.21 9.19 1.48
C THR A 81 -24.00 8.04 2.12
N GLY A 82 -23.71 7.70 3.37
CA GLY A 82 -24.29 6.52 4.05
C GLY A 82 -23.68 5.18 3.63
N CYS A 83 -22.68 5.19 2.74
CA CYS A 83 -21.93 4.00 2.34
C CYS A 83 -21.09 3.46 3.52
N THR A 84 -20.71 2.18 3.49
CA THR A 84 -19.89 1.57 4.55
C THR A 84 -18.77 0.72 3.98
N LEU A 85 -17.57 0.82 4.56
CA LEU A 85 -16.48 -0.11 4.26
C LEU A 85 -16.82 -1.50 4.79
N SER A 86 -16.41 -2.53 4.05
CA SER A 86 -16.70 -3.93 4.41
C SER A 86 -16.10 -4.31 5.77
N SER A 87 -14.89 -3.86 6.04
CA SER A 87 -14.18 -4.06 7.32
C SER A 87 -14.61 -3.09 8.42
N GLY A 88 -15.49 -2.12 8.12
CA GLY A 88 -15.97 -1.09 9.06
C GLY A 88 -14.95 0.00 9.42
N LYS A 89 -13.71 -0.10 8.95
CA LYS A 89 -12.64 0.89 9.20
C LYS A 89 -11.63 0.92 8.04
N ILE A 90 -10.73 1.89 8.06
CA ILE A 90 -9.52 1.79 7.23
C ILE A 90 -8.59 0.75 7.84
N LEU A 91 -8.19 -0.22 7.03
CA LEU A 91 -7.26 -1.27 7.41
C LEU A 91 -5.84 -0.71 7.49
N ARG A 92 -5.10 -1.13 8.52
CA ARG A 92 -3.70 -0.75 8.75
C ARG A 92 -2.82 -1.96 8.58
N PHE A 93 -1.57 -1.78 8.13
CA PHE A 93 -0.62 -2.91 8.06
C PHE A 93 -0.45 -3.57 9.44
N SER A 94 -0.38 -2.75 10.49
CA SER A 94 -0.29 -3.19 11.88
C SER A 94 -1.48 -4.03 12.36
N ASP A 95 -2.65 -3.95 11.71
CA ASP A 95 -3.81 -4.79 12.05
C ASP A 95 -3.52 -6.28 11.77
N PHE A 96 -2.55 -6.57 10.91
CA PHE A 96 -2.21 -7.94 10.47
C PHE A 96 -0.93 -8.49 11.10
N TYR A 97 -0.26 -7.74 11.99
CA TYR A 97 1.00 -8.22 12.58
C TYR A 97 0.86 -9.46 13.46
N GLY A 98 -0.32 -9.68 14.04
CA GLY A 98 -0.65 -10.93 14.74
C GLY A 98 -1.20 -12.04 13.83
N ASN A 99 -1.41 -11.77 12.54
CA ASN A 99 -1.98 -12.73 11.60
C ASN A 99 -0.88 -13.68 11.09
N ILE A 100 -1.09 -14.98 11.28
CA ILE A 100 -0.13 -16.03 10.89
C ILE A 100 0.14 -16.03 9.37
N ALA A 101 -0.90 -15.82 8.56
CA ALA A 101 -0.73 -15.76 7.10
C ALA A 101 0.08 -14.53 6.69
N TYR A 102 -0.15 -13.37 7.31
CA TYR A 102 0.66 -12.17 7.05
C TYR A 102 2.14 -12.41 7.37
N GLN A 103 2.42 -12.99 8.53
CA GLN A 103 3.80 -13.32 8.94
C GLN A 103 4.45 -14.31 7.97
N TYR A 104 3.73 -15.36 7.58
CA TYR A 104 4.19 -16.34 6.60
C TYR A 104 4.56 -15.69 5.26
N PHE A 105 3.68 -14.87 4.69
CA PHE A 105 3.95 -14.20 3.42
C PHE A 105 5.09 -13.20 3.53
N LEU A 106 5.16 -12.44 4.63
CA LEU A 106 6.25 -11.49 4.86
C LEU A 106 7.61 -12.18 4.99
N GLU A 107 7.68 -13.33 5.66
CA GLU A 107 8.92 -14.13 5.76
C GLU A 107 9.39 -14.60 4.38
N LYS A 108 8.47 -15.11 3.56
CA LYS A 108 8.77 -15.55 2.19
C LYS A 108 9.22 -14.39 1.29
N VAL A 109 8.52 -13.26 1.35
CA VAL A 109 8.93 -12.03 0.64
C VAL A 109 10.34 -11.60 1.05
N ARG A 110 10.68 -11.66 2.34
CA ARG A 110 12.02 -11.33 2.82
C ARG A 110 13.09 -12.31 2.35
N LYS A 111 12.74 -13.61 2.29
CA LYS A 111 13.63 -14.63 1.73
C LYS A 111 13.88 -14.42 0.25
N ASP A 112 12.83 -14.12 -0.52
CA ASP A 112 13.01 -13.80 -1.94
C ASP A 112 13.84 -12.52 -2.10
N TYR A 113 13.63 -11.51 -1.25
CA TYR A 113 14.44 -10.29 -1.26
C TYR A 113 15.92 -10.54 -0.94
N SER A 114 16.25 -11.52 -0.09
CA SER A 114 17.64 -11.88 0.19
C SER A 114 18.28 -12.75 -0.89
N ASP A 115 17.50 -13.64 -1.52
CA ASP A 115 18.03 -14.71 -2.35
C ASP A 115 17.93 -14.41 -3.86
N ASN A 116 17.06 -13.49 -4.27
CA ASN A 116 16.85 -13.09 -5.67
C ASN A 116 17.41 -11.68 -5.93
N SER A 117 18.53 -11.62 -6.68
CA SER A 117 19.23 -10.36 -6.99
C SER A 117 18.40 -9.38 -7.81
N ASP A 118 17.55 -9.88 -8.70
CA ASP A 118 16.74 -9.04 -9.57
C ASP A 118 15.61 -8.41 -8.75
N PHE A 119 15.01 -9.18 -7.85
CA PHE A 119 14.00 -8.68 -6.92
C PHE A 119 14.59 -7.68 -5.92
N TYR A 120 15.77 -7.96 -5.38
CA TYR A 120 16.52 -7.02 -4.54
C TYR A 120 16.74 -5.67 -5.25
N THR A 121 17.25 -5.72 -6.48
CA THR A 121 17.54 -4.53 -7.29
C THR A 121 16.25 -3.76 -7.58
N LEU A 122 15.20 -4.47 -7.98
CA LEU A 122 13.90 -3.87 -8.27
C LEU A 122 13.31 -3.15 -7.04
N CYS A 123 13.29 -3.79 -5.87
CA CYS A 123 12.78 -3.19 -4.64
C CYS A 123 13.57 -1.95 -4.24
N THR A 124 14.90 -2.03 -4.26
CA THR A 124 15.79 -0.91 -3.88
C THR A 124 15.66 0.28 -4.84
N GLU A 125 15.56 0.04 -6.15
CA GLU A 125 15.29 1.10 -7.13
C GLU A 125 13.94 1.78 -6.92
N GLN A 126 12.88 1.03 -6.62
CA GLN A 126 11.57 1.63 -6.34
C GLN A 126 11.59 2.47 -5.06
N SER A 127 12.28 2.00 -4.02
CA SER A 127 12.48 2.76 -2.78
C SER A 127 13.31 4.02 -3.00
N GLU A 128 14.38 3.97 -3.79
CA GLU A 128 15.17 5.14 -4.15
C GLU A 128 14.33 6.17 -4.92
N LYS A 129 13.54 5.74 -5.92
CA LYS A 129 12.61 6.61 -6.66
C LYS A 129 11.61 7.29 -5.72
N ALA A 130 11.08 6.58 -4.73
CA ALA A 130 10.16 7.13 -3.75
C ALA A 130 10.85 8.19 -2.85
N ILE A 131 12.07 7.92 -2.38
CA ILE A 131 12.88 8.87 -1.61
C ILE A 131 13.18 10.13 -2.43
N ILE A 132 13.66 9.99 -3.67
CA ILE A 132 13.99 11.12 -4.55
C ILE A 132 12.78 12.03 -4.75
N LYS A 133 11.63 11.46 -5.15
CA LYS A 133 10.38 12.23 -5.35
C LYS A 133 10.01 13.01 -4.09
N ARG A 134 10.15 12.39 -2.92
CA ARG A 134 9.85 13.04 -1.64
C ARG A 134 10.86 14.14 -1.31
N LYS A 135 12.16 13.88 -1.44
CA LYS A 135 13.21 14.87 -1.17
C LYS A 135 13.02 16.13 -2.02
N ILE A 136 12.73 15.97 -3.32
CA ILE A 136 12.37 17.08 -4.23
C ILE A 136 11.17 17.87 -3.70
N SER A 137 10.10 17.18 -3.26
CA SER A 137 8.90 17.84 -2.71
C SER A 137 9.13 18.60 -1.39
N THR A 138 10.26 18.36 -0.73
CA THR A 138 10.64 18.98 0.55
C THR A 138 11.86 19.89 0.44
N GLU A 139 12.35 20.16 -0.77
CA GLU A 139 13.57 20.95 -1.03
C GLU A 139 14.81 20.40 -0.29
N ASN A 140 14.83 19.10 0.01
CA ASN A 140 15.94 18.45 0.68
C ASN A 140 16.94 17.94 -0.37
N GLN A 141 18.15 18.49 -0.37
CA GLN A 141 19.21 18.15 -1.32
C GLN A 141 20.24 17.17 -0.77
N SER A 142 20.01 16.55 0.39
CA SER A 142 20.97 15.60 0.96
C SER A 142 21.15 14.38 0.04
N MET A 143 22.40 13.93 -0.11
CA MET A 143 22.71 12.69 -0.84
C MET A 143 21.97 11.51 -0.23
N ILE A 144 21.51 10.60 -1.09
CA ILE A 144 20.87 9.35 -0.67
C ILE A 144 21.97 8.31 -0.49
N ASN A 145 21.97 7.61 0.64
CA ASN A 145 22.91 6.51 0.88
C ASN A 145 22.21 5.14 0.88
N LYS A 146 23.00 4.07 0.73
CA LYS A 146 22.49 2.70 0.65
C LYS A 146 21.63 2.30 1.86
N LYS A 147 22.01 2.72 3.08
CA LYS A 147 21.25 2.38 4.31
C LYS A 147 19.88 3.04 4.32
N GLU A 148 19.76 4.26 3.79
CA GLU A 148 18.48 4.96 3.65
C GLU A 148 17.54 4.20 2.70
N ILE A 149 18.06 3.69 1.59
CA ILE A 149 17.30 2.87 0.63
C ILE A 149 16.86 1.56 1.28
N GLU A 150 17.75 0.87 1.99
CA GLU A 150 17.42 -0.37 2.71
C GLU A 150 16.31 -0.15 3.76
N ILE A 151 16.41 0.94 4.54
CA ILE A 151 15.36 1.31 5.51
C ILE A 151 14.03 1.57 4.81
N ALA A 152 14.02 2.30 3.70
CA ALA A 152 12.80 2.57 2.94
C ALA A 152 12.24 1.31 2.27
N THR A 153 13.08 0.33 1.95
CA THR A 153 12.67 -0.93 1.31
C THR A 153 11.78 -1.77 2.23
N GLU A 154 11.94 -1.66 3.56
CA GLU A 154 11.03 -2.31 4.52
C GLU A 154 9.56 -1.91 4.36
N TYR A 155 9.29 -0.71 3.84
CA TYR A 155 7.91 -0.32 3.48
C TYR A 155 7.33 -1.25 2.41
N ILE A 156 8.07 -1.43 1.30
CA ILE A 156 7.66 -2.25 0.16
C ILE A 156 7.46 -3.70 0.59
N LEU A 157 8.43 -4.26 1.32
CA LEU A 157 8.35 -5.67 1.76
C LEU A 157 7.11 -5.94 2.62
N ARG A 158 6.72 -4.97 3.46
CA ARG A 158 5.53 -5.08 4.32
C ARG A 158 4.20 -4.89 3.60
N GLU A 159 4.23 -4.28 2.41
CA GLU A 159 3.07 -4.07 1.55
C GLU A 159 2.74 -5.32 0.71
N LEU A 160 3.76 -6.08 0.31
CA LEU A 160 3.61 -7.22 -0.59
C LEU A 160 2.66 -8.34 -0.14
N PRO A 161 2.52 -8.69 1.16
CA PRO A 161 1.51 -9.66 1.59
C PRO A 161 0.07 -9.30 1.14
N PHE A 162 -0.24 -8.01 1.04
CA PHE A 162 -1.55 -7.54 0.57
C PHE A 162 -1.72 -7.65 -0.94
N LEU A 163 -0.64 -7.77 -1.71
CA LEU A 163 -0.69 -8.08 -3.14
C LEU A 163 -0.76 -9.58 -3.42
N ILE A 164 -0.18 -10.39 -2.54
CA ILE A 164 -0.07 -11.83 -2.70
C ILE A 164 -1.40 -12.52 -2.37
N ALA A 165 -1.96 -12.26 -1.19
CA ALA A 165 -3.14 -12.99 -0.75
C ALA A 165 -4.09 -12.12 0.11
N PRO A 166 -4.59 -10.99 -0.42
CA PRO A 166 -5.49 -10.13 0.32
C PRO A 166 -6.75 -10.87 0.80
N SER A 167 -7.27 -11.84 0.05
CA SER A 167 -8.48 -12.57 0.45
C SER A 167 -8.26 -13.42 1.71
N VAL A 168 -7.08 -14.04 1.82
CA VAL A 168 -6.65 -14.77 3.02
C VAL A 168 -6.48 -13.82 4.20
N LEU A 169 -5.87 -12.65 3.98
CA LEU A 169 -5.66 -11.67 5.05
C LEU A 169 -6.98 -11.10 5.56
N LEU A 170 -7.93 -10.82 4.67
CA LEU A 170 -9.26 -10.30 5.01
C LEU A 170 -10.26 -11.38 5.44
N ALA A 171 -9.83 -12.65 5.46
CA ALA A 171 -10.68 -13.80 5.78
C ALA A 171 -11.99 -13.83 4.97
N THR A 172 -11.88 -13.62 3.66
CA THR A 172 -13.01 -13.55 2.73
C THR A 172 -12.83 -14.56 1.59
N ASP A 173 -13.94 -15.12 1.11
CA ASP A 173 -14.01 -16.01 -0.05
C ASP A 173 -14.18 -15.25 -1.38
N ARG A 174 -14.26 -13.91 -1.31
CA ARG A 174 -14.47 -13.04 -2.46
C ARG A 174 -13.24 -12.89 -3.34
N ASN A 175 -13.50 -12.64 -4.62
CA ASN A 175 -12.47 -12.14 -5.53
C ASN A 175 -12.09 -10.72 -5.13
N ILE A 176 -10.79 -10.47 -4.96
CA ILE A 176 -10.28 -9.15 -4.58
C ILE A 176 -9.59 -8.49 -5.77
N HIS A 177 -10.10 -7.32 -6.12
CA HIS A 177 -9.42 -6.40 -7.03
C HIS A 177 -8.65 -5.37 -6.21
N ILE A 178 -7.33 -5.35 -6.36
CA ILE A 178 -6.47 -4.32 -5.77
C ILE A 178 -6.41 -3.16 -6.75
N SER A 179 -6.99 -2.02 -6.37
CA SER A 179 -7.04 -0.85 -7.24
C SER A 179 -5.94 0.14 -6.89
N TYR A 180 -5.19 0.56 -7.90
CA TYR A 180 -4.16 1.59 -7.80
C TYR A 180 -4.08 2.43 -9.08
N TYR A 181 -3.53 3.64 -8.98
CA TYR A 181 -3.64 4.64 -10.06
C TYR A 181 -2.64 4.45 -11.21
N CYS A 182 -1.56 3.70 -10.99
CA CYS A 182 -0.54 3.43 -11.99
C CYS A 182 0.02 2.01 -11.82
N THR A 183 0.73 1.52 -12.84
CA THR A 183 1.49 0.28 -12.73
C THR A 183 2.56 0.40 -11.65
N TRP A 184 2.94 -0.74 -11.08
CA TRP A 184 3.98 -0.82 -10.06
C TRP A 184 4.94 -1.96 -10.41
N PRO A 185 6.19 -1.67 -10.78
CA PRO A 185 7.11 -2.69 -11.28
C PRO A 185 7.32 -3.89 -10.34
N VAL A 186 7.30 -3.66 -9.01
CA VAL A 186 7.38 -4.75 -8.01
C VAL A 186 6.16 -5.66 -8.07
N ALA A 187 4.96 -5.09 -8.27
CA ALA A 187 3.75 -5.87 -8.45
C ALA A 187 3.77 -6.63 -9.79
N ASP A 188 4.19 -5.97 -10.88
CA ASP A 188 4.31 -6.62 -12.19
C ASP A 188 5.28 -7.81 -12.12
N TYR A 189 6.41 -7.66 -11.43
CA TYR A 189 7.38 -8.74 -11.22
C TYR A 189 6.83 -9.89 -10.38
N LEU A 190 6.06 -9.59 -9.33
CA LEU A 190 5.37 -10.60 -8.52
C LEU A 190 4.34 -11.39 -9.36
N TYR A 191 3.59 -10.73 -10.23
CA TYR A 191 2.54 -11.34 -11.06
C TYR A 191 3.07 -12.10 -12.28
N GLN A 192 4.38 -12.09 -12.52
CA GLN A 192 5.07 -12.88 -13.55
C GLN A 192 5.64 -14.21 -13.01
N ASP A 193 5.28 -14.61 -11.79
CA ASP A 193 5.77 -15.83 -11.13
C ASP A 193 7.30 -15.88 -10.97
N ASN A 194 7.95 -14.72 -10.86
CA ASN A 194 9.40 -14.60 -10.66
C ASN A 194 9.84 -14.75 -9.19
N LEU A 195 8.89 -14.92 -8.26
CA LEU A 195 9.11 -15.07 -6.83
C LEU A 195 8.70 -16.46 -6.35
N SER A 196 9.09 -16.85 -5.14
CA SER A 196 8.67 -18.13 -4.54
C SER A 196 7.18 -18.18 -4.22
N LEU A 197 6.52 -17.01 -4.19
CA LEU A 197 5.09 -16.85 -4.01
C LEU A 197 4.46 -16.23 -5.25
N SER A 198 3.35 -16.83 -5.69
CA SER A 198 2.47 -16.25 -6.70
C SER A 198 1.26 -15.60 -6.05
N PRO A 199 0.69 -14.54 -6.66
CA PRO A 199 -0.60 -14.01 -6.25
C PRO A 199 -1.67 -15.10 -6.23
N HIS A 200 -2.52 -15.08 -5.21
CA HIS A 200 -3.62 -16.03 -5.08
C HIS A 200 -4.58 -15.86 -6.26
N SER A 201 -5.13 -16.97 -6.78
CA SER A 201 -5.93 -17.00 -8.03
C SER A 201 -7.16 -16.08 -8.04
N TYR A 202 -7.64 -15.69 -6.86
CA TYR A 202 -8.76 -14.78 -6.66
C TYR A 202 -8.34 -13.31 -6.49
N THR A 203 -7.06 -12.99 -6.74
CA THR A 203 -6.51 -11.64 -6.65
C THR A 203 -6.19 -11.10 -8.03
N LYS A 204 -6.61 -9.86 -8.28
CA LYS A 204 -6.31 -9.15 -9.53
C LYS A 204 -5.91 -7.71 -9.24
N ILE A 205 -4.94 -7.19 -9.97
CA ILE A 205 -4.64 -5.76 -9.96
C ILE A 205 -5.51 -5.06 -11.00
N VAL A 206 -6.11 -3.93 -10.61
CA VAL A 206 -6.85 -3.03 -11.49
C VAL A 206 -6.16 -1.68 -11.48
N ILE A 207 -5.62 -1.29 -12.63
CA ILE A 207 -5.08 0.06 -12.80
C ILE A 207 -6.25 0.98 -13.14
N LYS A 208 -6.60 1.85 -12.20
CA LYS A 208 -7.67 2.82 -12.36
C LYS A 208 -7.25 4.16 -11.78
N ASP A 209 -7.25 5.15 -12.66
CA ASP A 209 -7.02 6.52 -12.26
C ASP A 209 -8.37 7.22 -12.00
N HIS A 210 -8.48 7.87 -10.83
CA HIS A 210 -9.71 8.49 -10.32
C HIS A 210 -9.71 10.02 -10.44
N VAL A 211 -9.00 10.56 -11.44
CA VAL A 211 -9.10 11.98 -11.79
C VAL A 211 -10.50 12.25 -12.33
N ALA A 212 -11.07 13.40 -11.94
CA ALA A 212 -12.35 13.90 -12.45
C ALA A 212 -12.33 14.14 -13.96
#